data_AF-A0A0W0YMB1-F1
#
_entry.id   AF-A0A0W0YMB1-F1
#
_cell.length_a   1.000
_cell.length_b   1.000
_cell.length_c   1.000
_cell.angle_alpha   90.00
_cell.angle_beta   90.00
_cell.angle_gamma   90.00
#
_symmetry.space_group_name_H-M   'P 1'
#
loop_
_entity.id
_entity.type
_entity.pdbx_description
1 polymer ?
#
loop_
_entity_poly.entity_id
_entity_poly.type
_entity_poly.pdbx_seq_one_letter_code
_entity_poly.pdbx_strand_id
1 'polypeptide(L)'
;MTLNWPLIIVLFCLSIPGVTIAIKRLIYFLLPDNSEELKNKISRFAILQTLFMVLILSIAGAALSPTTGLHAPELEALLQGTAGVGVLLPVLLPAIWYAFFGLLIFCVLYYGVMKRVIDKKSLEIMEKIHFTLGVDGCVLYGGVVEEVIARWGLMNVTLFFGLLFNKDYATLATWISIFISGLIFALGQLPAYLAAGCTSSRRFLYSFIVLSLYQSFLFGYVFWKYGLITVILAHMLFHLGWAIFENVKKS
;
A
#
# COMPACT_ATOMS: atom_id res chain seq x y z
N MET A 1 -8.50 13.30 23.82
CA MET A 1 -8.99 12.62 22.60
C MET A 1 -9.31 11.18 22.96
N THR A 2 -10.54 10.74 22.75
CA THR A 2 -10.88 9.31 22.84
C THR A 2 -10.49 8.65 21.52
N LEU A 3 -9.56 7.71 21.56
CA LEU A 3 -9.17 6.94 20.37
C LEU A 3 -10.34 6.09 19.89
N ASN A 4 -10.55 6.04 18.57
CA ASN A 4 -11.56 5.19 17.95
C ASN A 4 -11.06 3.72 17.93
N TRP A 5 -11.13 3.06 19.08
CA TRP A 5 -10.68 1.67 19.25
C TRP A 5 -11.37 0.68 18.29
N PRO A 6 -12.69 0.75 18.04
CA PRO A 6 -13.32 -0.11 17.05
C PRO A 6 -12.67 -0.02 15.67
N LEU A 7 -12.40 1.19 15.19
CA LEU A 7 -11.72 1.43 13.92
C LEU A 7 -10.30 0.84 13.93
N ILE A 8 -9.52 1.12 14.97
CA ILE A 8 -8.15 0.61 15.11
C ILE A 8 -8.12 -0.92 15.08
N ILE A 9 -9.02 -1.57 15.83
CA ILE A 9 -9.11 -3.03 15.91
C ILE A 9 -9.46 -3.61 14.54
N VAL A 10 -10.42 -3.03 13.84
CA VAL A 10 -10.83 -3.51 12.50
C VAL A 10 -9.69 -3.38 11.50
N LEU A 11 -9.01 -2.23 11.42
CA LEU A 11 -7.88 -2.04 10.51
C LEU A 11 -6.73 -3.01 10.80
N PHE A 12 -6.44 -3.25 12.09
CA PHE A 12 -5.44 -4.21 12.51
C PHE A 12 -5.84 -5.64 12.11
N CYS A 13 -7.06 -6.06 12.44
CA CYS A 13 -7.55 -7.41 12.13
C CYS A 13 -7.61 -7.68 10.62
N LEU A 14 -8.06 -6.71 9.81
CA LEU A 14 -8.10 -6.82 8.35
C LEU A 14 -6.70 -6.98 7.74
N SER A 15 -5.67 -6.48 8.41
CA SER A 15 -4.28 -6.55 7.95
C SER A 15 -3.61 -7.90 8.24
N ILE A 16 -4.11 -8.69 9.21
CA ILE A 16 -3.47 -9.95 9.64
C ILE A 16 -3.32 -10.97 8.50
N PRO A 17 -4.35 -11.27 7.68
CA PRO A 17 -4.21 -12.24 6.59
C PRO A 17 -3.16 -11.80 5.56
N GLY A 18 -3.17 -10.53 5.17
CA GLY A 18 -2.19 -9.99 4.22
C GLY A 18 -0.76 -10.11 4.75
N VAL A 19 -0.51 -9.68 5.99
CA VAL A 19 0.82 -9.76 6.61
C VAL A 19 1.30 -11.21 6.72
N THR A 20 0.44 -12.11 7.22
CA THR A 20 0.85 -13.51 7.44
C THR A 20 1.16 -14.25 6.14
N ILE A 21 0.40 -13.98 5.08
CA ILE A 21 0.60 -14.61 3.75
C ILE A 21 1.83 -14.00 3.05
N ALA A 22 1.83 -12.68 2.85
CA ALA A 22 2.83 -12.01 2.00
C ALA A 22 4.23 -12.04 2.64
N ILE A 23 4.35 -11.72 3.94
CA ILE A 23 5.66 -11.68 4.60
C ILE A 23 6.28 -13.07 4.67
N LYS A 24 5.50 -14.12 4.96
CA LYS A 24 6.02 -15.49 4.97
C LYS A 24 6.54 -15.89 3.58
N ARG A 25 5.76 -15.64 2.52
CA ARG A 25 6.18 -15.94 1.14
C ARG A 25 7.43 -15.17 0.74
N LEU A 26 7.51 -13.88 1.10
CA LEU A 26 8.69 -13.05 0.85
C LEU A 26 9.93 -13.55 1.59
N ILE A 27 9.84 -13.91 2.88
CA ILE A 27 10.98 -14.44 3.63
C ILE A 27 11.46 -15.78 3.04
N TYR A 28 10.53 -16.65 2.65
CA TYR A 28 10.87 -17.91 1.98
C TYR A 28 11.58 -17.68 0.64
N PHE A 29 11.17 -16.64 -0.10
CA PHE A 29 11.83 -16.23 -1.34
C PHE A 29 13.23 -15.67 -1.11
N LEU A 30 13.42 -14.88 -0.05
CA LEU A 30 14.69 -14.22 0.26
C LEU A 30 15.74 -15.16 0.86
N LEU A 31 15.32 -16.28 1.46
CA LEU A 31 16.21 -17.22 2.17
C LEU A 31 16.11 -18.65 1.59
N PRO A 32 16.22 -18.86 0.26
CA PRO A 32 15.86 -20.13 -0.38
C PRO A 32 16.68 -21.31 0.15
N ASP A 33 17.97 -21.11 0.38
CA ASP A 33 18.95 -22.15 0.76
C ASP A 33 19.06 -22.38 2.27
N ASN A 34 18.26 -21.67 3.08
CA ASN A 34 18.26 -21.81 4.53
C ASN A 34 17.29 -22.89 5.03
N SER A 35 17.55 -23.40 6.24
CA SER A 35 16.68 -24.39 6.87
C SER A 35 15.26 -23.86 7.10
N GLU A 36 14.27 -24.76 7.04
CA GLU A 36 12.87 -24.44 7.32
C GLU A 36 12.68 -23.85 8.73
N GLU A 37 13.49 -24.30 9.70
CA GLU A 37 13.45 -23.75 11.05
C GLU A 37 13.84 -22.27 11.08
N LEU A 38 14.92 -21.89 10.36
CA LEU A 38 15.36 -20.51 10.28
C LEU A 38 14.34 -19.65 9.52
N LYS A 39 13.85 -20.11 8.36
CA LYS A 39 12.80 -19.42 7.59
C LYS A 39 11.57 -19.13 8.43
N ASN A 40 11.12 -20.11 9.22
CA ASN A 40 9.97 -19.93 10.12
C ASN A 40 10.24 -18.95 11.26
N LYS A 41 11.43 -18.99 11.88
CA LYS A 41 11.84 -18.04 12.93
C LYS A 41 11.86 -16.60 12.40
N ILE A 42 12.50 -16.37 11.26
CA ILE A 42 12.56 -15.04 10.63
C ILE A 42 11.17 -14.58 10.17
N SER A 43 10.36 -15.47 9.58
CA SER A 43 8.99 -15.15 9.17
C SER A 43 8.15 -14.66 10.35
N ARG A 44 8.21 -15.34 11.50
CA ARG A 44 7.48 -14.92 12.72
C ARG A 44 7.92 -13.54 13.19
N PHE A 45 9.23 -13.29 13.20
CA PHE A 45 9.77 -11.98 13.60
C PHE A 45 9.31 -10.86 12.65
N ALA A 46 9.43 -11.07 11.34
CA ALA A 46 9.01 -10.09 10.33
C ALA A 46 7.49 -9.84 10.35
N ILE A 47 6.68 -10.88 10.56
CA ILE A 47 5.22 -10.77 10.74
C ILE A 47 4.90 -9.94 11.97
N LEU A 48 5.51 -10.24 13.13
CA LEU A 48 5.29 -9.49 14.37
C LEU A 48 5.70 -8.03 14.22
N GLN A 49 6.85 -7.76 13.60
CA GLN A 49 7.32 -6.40 13.34
C GLN A 49 6.38 -5.63 12.41
N THR A 50 5.87 -6.28 11.36
CA THR A 50 4.93 -5.65 10.44
C THR A 50 3.57 -5.39 11.11
N LEU A 51 3.04 -6.35 11.87
CA LEU A 51 1.81 -6.16 12.64
C LEU A 51 1.95 -5.04 13.67
N PHE A 52 3.08 -4.97 14.36
CA PHE A 52 3.36 -3.88 15.29
C PHE A 52 3.36 -2.52 14.59
N MET A 53 3.97 -2.43 13.41
CA MET A 53 3.93 -1.21 12.59
C MET A 53 2.50 -0.86 12.16
N VAL A 54 1.70 -1.84 11.71
CA VAL A 54 0.28 -1.65 11.37
C VAL A 54 -0.50 -1.13 12.57
N LEU A 55 -0.27 -1.68 13.77
CA LEU A 55 -0.94 -1.23 15.00
C LEU A 55 -0.60 0.23 15.31
N ILE A 56 0.69 0.59 15.32
CA ILE A 56 1.14 1.96 15.58
C ILE A 56 0.52 2.93 14.57
N LEU A 57 0.56 2.59 13.28
CA LEU A 57 0.07 3.45 12.22
C LEU A 57 -1.46 3.51 12.18
N SER A 58 -2.15 2.45 12.61
CA SER A 58 -3.60 2.48 12.82
C SER A 58 -3.99 3.44 13.95
N ILE A 59 -3.26 3.39 15.07
CA ILE A 59 -3.45 4.32 16.20
C ILE A 59 -3.13 5.76 15.77
N ALA A 60 -2.00 5.97 15.08
CA ALA A 60 -1.60 7.29 14.61
C ALA A 60 -2.64 7.89 13.65
N GLY A 61 -3.11 7.13 12.67
CA GLY A 61 -4.17 7.57 11.77
C GLY A 61 -5.46 7.93 12.52
N ALA A 62 -5.90 7.09 13.46
CA ALA A 62 -7.11 7.34 14.26
C ALA A 62 -6.97 8.54 15.20
N ALA A 63 -5.77 8.80 15.72
CA ALA A 63 -5.49 9.95 16.56
C ALA A 63 -5.42 11.25 15.75
N LEU A 64 -4.95 11.20 14.51
CA LEU A 64 -4.66 12.42 13.73
C LEU A 64 -5.75 12.77 12.71
N SER A 65 -6.57 11.80 12.28
CA SER A 65 -7.64 12.01 11.30
C SER A 65 -8.60 13.16 11.64
N PRO A 66 -8.99 13.42 12.92
CA PRO A 66 -9.84 14.57 13.23
C PRO A 66 -9.19 15.92 12.98
N THR A 67 -7.85 15.99 13.05
CA THR A 67 -7.10 17.24 12.82
C THR A 67 -6.78 17.44 11.35
N THR A 68 -6.49 16.36 10.63
CA THR A 68 -6.06 16.40 9.24
C THR A 68 -7.21 16.43 8.25
N GLY A 69 -8.41 15.98 8.65
CA GLY A 69 -9.55 15.79 7.78
C GLY A 69 -9.47 14.53 6.91
N LEU A 70 -8.44 13.70 7.06
CA LEU A 70 -8.27 12.44 6.34
C LEU A 70 -8.96 11.29 7.09
N HIS A 71 -10.28 11.21 6.94
CA HIS A 71 -11.15 10.30 7.68
C HIS A 71 -11.41 8.96 6.98
N ALA A 72 -12.09 8.05 7.69
CA ALA A 72 -12.68 6.83 7.15
C ALA A 72 -14.20 6.83 7.40
N PRO A 73 -14.96 7.79 6.81
CA PRO A 73 -16.33 8.10 7.23
C PRO A 73 -17.29 6.92 7.04
N GLU A 74 -17.15 6.15 5.97
CA GLU A 74 -17.99 4.96 5.71
C GLU A 74 -17.73 3.87 6.74
N LEU A 75 -16.46 3.64 7.10
CA LEU A 75 -16.08 2.63 8.08
C LEU A 75 -16.54 3.03 9.49
N GLU A 76 -16.36 4.31 9.84
CA GLU A 76 -16.82 4.86 11.11
C GLU A 76 -18.35 4.75 11.25
N ALA A 77 -19.10 5.09 10.20
CA ALA A 77 -20.55 5.00 10.20
C ALA A 77 -21.07 3.55 10.33
N LEU A 78 -20.41 2.59 9.67
CA LEU A 78 -20.71 1.16 9.81
C LEU A 78 -20.43 0.66 11.23
N LEU A 79 -19.29 1.03 11.81
CA LEU A 79 -18.89 0.58 13.16
C LEU A 79 -19.72 1.21 14.27
N GLN A 80 -20.22 2.43 14.07
CA GLN A 80 -21.13 3.11 14.99
C GLN A 80 -22.60 2.67 14.80
N GLY A 81 -22.90 1.88 13.76
CA GLY A 81 -24.26 1.47 13.44
C GLY A 81 -25.16 2.62 12.97
N THR A 82 -24.58 3.74 12.56
CA THR A 82 -25.31 4.93 12.08
C THR A 82 -25.64 4.84 10.60
N ALA A 83 -25.00 3.91 9.87
CA ALA A 83 -25.31 3.59 8.49
C ALA A 83 -25.35 2.07 8.26
N GLY A 84 -26.18 1.63 7.30
CA GLY A 84 -26.14 0.27 6.78
C GLY A 84 -25.10 0.11 5.67
N VAL A 85 -24.95 -1.12 5.15
CA VAL A 85 -24.00 -1.46 4.08
C VAL A 85 -24.18 -0.67 2.78
N GLY A 86 -25.33 -0.02 2.58
CA GLY A 86 -25.60 0.85 1.44
C GLY A 86 -24.63 2.02 1.30
N VAL A 87 -23.95 2.43 2.38
CA VAL A 87 -22.89 3.47 2.35
C VAL A 87 -21.68 3.05 1.51
N LEU A 88 -21.53 1.76 1.21
CA LEU A 88 -20.47 1.24 0.36
C LEU A 88 -20.79 1.32 -1.14
N LEU A 89 -22.05 1.56 -1.54
CA LEU A 89 -22.40 1.62 -2.96
C LEU A 89 -21.74 2.81 -3.68
N PRO A 90 -21.72 4.04 -3.12
CA PRO A 90 -21.02 5.18 -3.73
C PRO A 90 -19.50 5.01 -3.80
N VAL A 91 -18.91 4.15 -2.98
CA VAL A 91 -17.47 3.83 -2.94
C VAL A 91 -17.03 3.01 -4.17
N LEU A 92 -17.92 2.16 -4.70
CA LEU A 92 -17.56 1.23 -5.78
C LEU A 92 -17.18 1.93 -7.08
N LEU A 93 -17.94 2.94 -7.48
CA LEU A 93 -17.72 3.64 -8.74
C LEU A 93 -16.32 4.30 -8.80
N PRO A 94 -15.91 5.17 -7.85
CA PRO A 94 -14.56 5.72 -7.86
C PRO A 94 -13.50 4.62 -7.74
N ALA A 95 -13.70 3.60 -6.90
CA ALA A 95 -12.74 2.51 -6.77
C ALA A 95 -12.45 1.82 -8.10
N ILE A 96 -13.50 1.49 -8.87
CA ILE A 96 -13.38 0.85 -10.19
C ILE A 96 -12.70 1.80 -11.20
N TRP A 97 -13.12 3.06 -11.28
CA TRP A 97 -12.56 4.01 -12.24
C TRP A 97 -11.07 4.29 -12.02
N TYR A 98 -10.67 4.56 -10.78
CA TYR A 98 -9.27 4.85 -10.47
C TYR A 98 -8.40 3.59 -10.56
N ALA A 99 -8.93 2.41 -10.23
CA ALA A 99 -8.24 1.15 -10.48
C ALA A 99 -8.00 0.92 -11.97
N PHE A 100 -9.04 1.10 -12.81
CA PHE A 100 -8.97 0.85 -14.25
C PHE A 100 -8.01 1.81 -14.96
N PHE A 101 -8.21 3.13 -14.81
CA PHE A 101 -7.33 4.11 -15.46
C PHE A 101 -5.94 4.14 -14.84
N GLY A 102 -5.85 3.90 -13.53
CA GLY A 102 -4.59 3.73 -12.83
C GLY A 102 -3.78 2.57 -13.42
N LEU A 103 -4.42 1.42 -13.61
CA LEU A 103 -3.80 0.26 -14.24
C LEU A 103 -3.39 0.54 -15.69
N LEU A 104 -4.23 1.24 -16.47
CA LEU A 104 -3.89 1.59 -17.85
C LEU A 104 -2.60 2.42 -17.92
N ILE A 105 -2.50 3.48 -17.12
CA ILE A 105 -1.31 4.34 -17.06
C ILE A 105 -0.11 3.56 -16.52
N PHE A 106 -0.32 2.74 -15.47
CA PHE A 106 0.73 1.88 -14.94
C PHE A 106 1.27 0.93 -15.99
N CYS A 107 0.42 0.30 -16.80
CA CYS A 107 0.85 -0.61 -17.87
C CYS A 107 1.68 0.12 -18.93
N VAL A 108 1.30 1.34 -19.32
CA VAL A 108 2.09 2.17 -20.24
C VAL A 108 3.44 2.51 -19.62
N LEU A 109 3.46 2.94 -18.36
CA LEU A 109 4.69 3.32 -17.66
C LEU A 109 5.61 2.10 -17.46
N TYR A 110 5.08 1.00 -16.95
CA TYR A 110 5.84 -0.20 -16.63
C TYR A 110 6.31 -0.94 -17.89
N TYR A 111 5.40 -1.37 -18.76
CA TYR A 111 5.74 -2.15 -19.95
C TYR A 111 6.28 -1.30 -21.11
N GLY A 112 5.81 -0.05 -21.25
CA GLY A 112 6.23 0.83 -22.34
C GLY A 112 7.56 1.55 -22.07
N VAL A 113 7.84 1.90 -20.80
CA VAL A 113 9.02 2.69 -20.43
C VAL A 113 9.97 1.89 -19.53
N MET A 114 9.54 1.50 -18.33
CA MET A 114 10.45 1.02 -17.28
C MET A 114 11.13 -0.30 -17.63
N LYS A 115 10.44 -1.24 -18.29
CA LYS A 115 11.07 -2.49 -18.77
C LYS A 115 12.24 -2.28 -19.75
N ARG A 116 12.33 -1.12 -20.41
CA ARG A 116 13.45 -0.78 -21.30
C ARG A 116 14.63 -0.16 -20.55
N VAL A 117 14.37 0.39 -19.36
CA VAL A 117 15.35 1.14 -18.55
C VAL A 117 15.99 0.25 -17.49
N ILE A 118 15.19 -0.60 -16.84
CA ILE A 118 15.65 -1.51 -15.79
C ILE A 118 16.45 -2.66 -16.42
N ASP A 119 17.53 -3.08 -15.75
CA ASP A 119 18.32 -4.22 -16.20
C ASP A 119 17.54 -5.53 -16.11
N LYS A 120 17.86 -6.48 -17.01
CA LYS A 120 17.14 -7.75 -17.14
C LYS A 120 17.11 -8.55 -15.83
N LYS A 121 18.20 -8.56 -15.07
CA LYS A 121 18.28 -9.29 -13.79
C LYS A 121 17.29 -8.72 -12.78
N SER A 122 17.27 -7.40 -12.58
CA SER A 122 16.35 -6.74 -11.65
C SER A 122 14.89 -6.90 -12.09
N LEU A 123 14.60 -6.84 -13.39
CA LEU A 123 13.25 -7.10 -13.91
C LEU A 123 12.77 -8.52 -13.58
N GLU A 124 13.61 -9.54 -13.84
CA GLU A 124 13.28 -10.93 -13.53
C GLU A 124 13.05 -11.14 -12.02
N ILE A 125 13.81 -10.45 -11.17
CA ILE A 125 13.62 -10.51 -9.71
C ILE A 125 12.31 -9.86 -9.29
N MET A 126 11.98 -8.67 -9.83
CA MET A 126 10.70 -8.01 -9.56
C MET A 126 9.51 -8.90 -9.95
N GLU A 127 9.57 -9.52 -11.13
CA GLU A 127 8.54 -10.45 -11.61
C GLU A 127 8.43 -11.70 -10.71
N LYS A 128 9.56 -12.25 -10.27
CA LYS A 128 9.58 -13.40 -9.35
C LYS A 128 9.01 -13.05 -7.97
N ILE A 129 9.32 -11.87 -7.44
CA ILE A 129 8.72 -11.38 -6.17
C ILE A 129 7.20 -11.28 -6.33
N HIS A 130 6.73 -10.59 -7.38
CA HIS A 130 5.30 -10.44 -7.65
C HIS A 130 4.60 -11.80 -7.75
N PHE A 131 5.17 -12.73 -8.53
CA PHE A 131 4.65 -14.09 -8.66
C PHE A 131 4.64 -14.85 -7.33
N THR A 132 5.70 -14.72 -6.54
CA THR A 132 5.83 -15.40 -5.24
C THR A 132 4.84 -14.87 -4.22
N LEU A 133 4.54 -13.57 -4.23
CA LEU A 133 3.52 -12.99 -3.37
C LEU A 133 2.13 -13.53 -3.72
N GLY A 134 1.87 -13.79 -5.01
CA GLY A 134 0.59 -14.29 -5.50
C GLY A 134 -0.50 -13.23 -5.47
N VAL A 135 -1.58 -13.45 -6.21
CA VAL A 135 -2.69 -12.47 -6.33
C VAL A 135 -3.33 -12.19 -4.98
N ASP A 136 -3.52 -13.22 -4.15
CA ASP A 136 -4.01 -13.10 -2.78
C ASP A 136 -3.07 -12.28 -1.90
N GLY A 137 -1.76 -12.49 -1.99
CA GLY A 137 -0.77 -11.69 -1.27
C GLY A 137 -0.78 -10.24 -1.72
N CYS A 138 -0.82 -9.98 -3.03
CA CYS A 138 -0.91 -8.61 -3.57
C CYS A 138 -2.22 -7.93 -3.17
N VAL A 139 -3.35 -8.61 -3.23
CA VAL A 139 -4.66 -8.05 -2.86
C VAL A 139 -4.77 -7.80 -1.36
N LEU A 140 -4.38 -8.77 -0.52
CA LEU A 140 -4.52 -8.65 0.94
C LEU A 140 -3.43 -7.80 1.57
N TYR A 141 -2.18 -7.90 1.11
CA TYR A 141 -1.09 -7.06 1.60
C TYR A 141 -1.07 -5.72 0.88
N GLY A 142 -0.89 -5.73 -0.44
CA GLY A 142 -0.87 -4.52 -1.28
C GLY A 142 -2.13 -3.68 -1.13
N GLY A 143 -3.30 -4.30 -1.28
CA GLY A 143 -4.58 -3.59 -1.24
C GLY A 143 -5.04 -3.14 0.15
N VAL A 144 -4.68 -3.85 1.23
CA VAL A 144 -5.16 -3.53 2.59
C VAL A 144 -4.01 -3.04 3.48
N VAL A 145 -2.98 -3.85 3.69
CA VAL A 145 -1.90 -3.57 4.64
C VAL A 145 -1.14 -2.29 4.24
N GLU A 146 -0.80 -2.14 2.96
CA GLU A 146 -0.09 -0.95 2.49
C GLU A 146 -0.93 0.32 2.60
N GLU A 147 -2.25 0.24 2.38
CA GLU A 147 -3.15 1.38 2.52
C GLU A 147 -3.31 1.80 3.99
N VAL A 148 -3.38 0.84 4.92
CA VAL A 148 -3.40 1.13 6.36
C VAL A 148 -2.08 1.78 6.80
N ILE A 149 -0.93 1.28 6.35
CA ILE A 149 0.38 1.84 6.69
C ILE A 149 0.55 3.23 6.07
N ALA A 150 0.46 3.31 4.74
CA ALA A 150 0.91 4.49 4.01
C ALA A 150 -0.15 5.61 3.98
N ARG A 151 -1.42 5.27 3.78
CA ARG A 151 -2.48 6.26 3.57
C ARG A 151 -3.14 6.59 4.90
N TRP A 152 -3.64 5.59 5.60
CA TRP A 152 -4.24 5.84 6.91
C TRP A 152 -3.22 6.34 7.94
N GLY A 153 -2.07 5.70 8.07
CA GLY A 153 -1.04 6.08 9.05
C GLY A 153 -0.13 7.21 8.60
N LEU A 154 0.79 6.92 7.68
CA LEU A 154 1.87 7.84 7.31
C LEU A 154 1.36 9.15 6.71
N MET A 155 0.38 9.12 5.81
CA MET A 155 -0.16 10.35 5.21
C MET A 155 -0.82 11.25 6.26
N ASN A 156 -1.56 10.68 7.22
CA ASN A 156 -2.08 11.43 8.37
C ASN A 156 -0.96 12.05 9.22
N VAL A 157 0.08 11.27 9.56
CA VAL A 157 1.24 11.77 10.32
C VAL A 157 1.92 12.93 9.59
N THR A 158 2.22 12.76 8.30
CA THR A 158 2.89 13.80 7.50
C THR A 158 2.02 15.04 7.32
N LEU A 159 0.70 14.87 7.13
CA LEU A 159 -0.22 15.99 6.99
C LEU A 159 -0.41 16.75 8.30
N PHE A 160 -0.49 16.04 9.42
CA PHE A 160 -0.54 16.68 10.73
C PHE A 160 0.64 17.62 10.93
N PHE A 161 1.87 17.14 10.71
CA PHE A 161 3.06 17.99 10.80
C PHE A 161 3.06 19.12 9.76
N GLY A 162 2.59 18.87 8.54
CA GLY A 162 2.44 19.91 7.51
C GLY A 162 1.50 21.04 7.93
N LEU A 163 0.37 20.69 8.55
CA LEU A 163 -0.65 21.65 9.03
C LEU A 163 -0.22 22.42 10.29
N LEU A 164 0.79 21.95 11.04
CA LEU A 164 1.35 22.71 12.16
C LEU A 164 2.05 23.99 11.70
N PHE A 165 2.62 24.01 10.49
CA PHE A 165 3.35 25.16 9.99
C PHE A 165 2.43 26.23 9.40
N ASN A 166 1.42 25.84 8.60
CA ASN A 166 0.44 26.78 8.06
C ASN A 166 -0.85 26.08 7.63
N LYS A 167 -1.98 26.41 8.27
CA LYS A 167 -3.30 25.84 7.99
C LYS A 167 -3.95 26.40 6.72
N ASP A 168 -3.53 27.57 6.25
CA ASP A 168 -4.11 28.23 5.07
C ASP A 168 -3.75 27.50 3.76
N TYR A 169 -2.73 26.63 3.79
CA TYR A 169 -2.25 25.86 2.65
C TYR A 169 -2.60 24.38 2.73
N ALA A 170 -3.75 24.02 3.32
CA ALA A 170 -4.15 22.63 3.53
C ALA A 170 -4.05 21.76 2.27
N THR A 171 -4.46 22.26 1.10
CA THR A 171 -4.34 21.53 -0.17
C THR A 171 -2.90 21.22 -0.56
N LEU A 172 -2.00 22.21 -0.46
CA LEU A 172 -0.58 22.01 -0.76
C LEU A 172 0.06 21.06 0.25
N ALA A 173 -0.27 21.22 1.54
CA ALA A 173 0.17 20.33 2.60
C ALA A 173 -0.28 18.88 2.34
N THR A 174 -1.50 18.65 1.84
CA THR A 174 -1.97 17.30 1.48
C THR A 174 -1.16 16.71 0.32
N TRP A 175 -0.89 17.47 -0.75
CA TRP A 175 -0.04 16.97 -1.84
C TRP A 175 1.39 16.66 -1.40
N ILE A 176 1.98 17.51 -0.56
CA ILE A 176 3.29 17.25 0.04
C ILE A 176 3.24 15.99 0.91
N SER A 177 2.16 15.78 1.66
CA SER A 177 1.96 14.58 2.48
C SER A 177 1.85 13.31 1.64
N ILE A 178 1.12 13.35 0.52
CA ILE A 178 1.07 12.25 -0.45
C ILE A 178 2.48 11.92 -0.96
N PHE A 179 3.24 12.95 -1.33
CA PHE A 179 4.61 12.76 -1.83
C PHE A 179 5.55 12.19 -0.76
N ILE A 180 5.58 12.77 0.44
CA ILE A 180 6.48 12.35 1.53
C ILE A 180 6.12 10.94 2.02
N SER A 181 4.84 10.66 2.29
CA SER A 181 4.40 9.32 2.70
C SER A 181 4.70 8.29 1.63
N GLY A 182 4.47 8.60 0.36
CA GLY A 182 4.83 7.75 -0.77
C GLY A 182 6.33 7.50 -0.89
N LEU A 183 7.16 8.52 -0.67
CA LEU A 183 8.61 8.38 -0.70
C LEU A 183 9.12 7.51 0.46
N ILE A 184 8.65 7.75 1.68
CA ILE A 184 8.98 6.92 2.85
C ILE A 184 8.59 5.46 2.58
N PHE A 185 7.39 5.25 2.04
CA PHE A 185 6.89 3.92 1.75
C PHE A 185 7.71 3.20 0.67
N ALA A 186 8.02 3.88 -0.44
CA ALA A 186 8.89 3.35 -1.50
C ALA A 186 10.27 2.97 -0.95
N LEU A 187 10.91 3.87 -0.20
CA LEU A 187 12.22 3.62 0.40
C LEU A 187 12.18 2.49 1.43
N GLY A 188 11.06 2.30 2.14
CA GLY A 188 10.86 1.20 3.06
C GLY A 188 10.80 -0.18 2.39
N GLN A 189 10.33 -0.25 1.14
CA GLN A 189 10.26 -1.50 0.38
C GLN A 189 11.56 -1.85 -0.34
N LEU A 190 12.31 -0.84 -0.77
CA LEU A 190 13.51 -1.00 -1.59
C LEU A 190 14.53 -2.01 -1.03
N PRO A 191 14.82 -2.08 0.29
CA PRO A 191 15.74 -3.07 0.85
C PRO A 191 15.38 -4.53 0.53
N ALA A 192 14.09 -4.87 0.45
CA ALA A 192 13.66 -6.24 0.12
C ALA A 192 14.05 -6.62 -1.32
N TYR A 193 13.93 -5.68 -2.26
CA TYR A 193 14.33 -5.91 -3.66
C TYR A 193 15.84 -6.00 -3.81
N LEU A 194 16.60 -5.18 -3.08
CA LEU A 194 18.07 -5.27 -3.08
C LEU A 194 18.54 -6.57 -2.44
N ALA A 195 17.92 -7.01 -1.34
CA ALA A 195 18.20 -8.29 -0.71
C ALA A 195 17.87 -9.48 -1.62
N ALA A 196 16.83 -9.36 -2.44
CA ALA A 196 16.49 -10.34 -3.48
C ALA A 196 17.47 -10.38 -4.66
N GLY A 197 18.43 -9.44 -4.72
CA GLY A 197 19.50 -9.42 -5.71
C GLY A 197 19.31 -8.44 -6.87
N CYS A 198 18.33 -7.52 -6.80
CA CYS A 198 18.24 -6.40 -7.73
C CYS A 198 19.52 -5.56 -7.69
N THR A 199 19.85 -4.93 -8.82
CA THR A 199 21.05 -4.07 -8.88
C THR A 199 20.82 -2.77 -8.12
N SER A 200 21.82 -2.28 -7.39
CA SER A 200 21.79 -0.92 -6.82
C SER A 200 22.08 0.16 -7.89
N SER A 201 21.77 -0.10 -9.16
CA SER A 201 22.04 0.81 -10.25
C SER A 201 21.11 2.01 -10.20
N ARG A 202 21.61 3.19 -10.59
CA ARG A 202 20.78 4.41 -10.68
C ARG A 202 19.51 4.19 -11.49
N ARG A 203 19.58 3.41 -12.58
CA ARG A 203 18.43 3.08 -13.43
C ARG A 203 17.36 2.32 -12.66
N PHE A 204 17.73 1.24 -11.96
CA PHE A 204 16.78 0.49 -11.14
C PHE A 204 16.17 1.36 -10.04
N LEU A 205 17.00 2.08 -9.28
CA LEU A 205 16.55 2.91 -8.16
C LEU A 205 15.56 4.00 -8.61
N TYR A 206 15.86 4.72 -9.70
CA TYR A 206 14.96 5.73 -10.24
C TYR A 206 13.66 5.12 -10.76
N SER A 207 13.73 4.02 -11.52
CA SER A 207 12.53 3.36 -12.03
C SER A 207 11.64 2.84 -10.90
N PHE A 208 12.23 2.26 -9.85
CA PHE A 208 11.50 1.80 -8.68
C PHE A 208 10.79 2.96 -7.98
N ILE A 209 11.51 4.03 -7.66
CA ILE A 209 10.95 5.21 -6.99
C ILE A 209 9.84 5.85 -7.84
N VAL A 210 10.01 5.97 -9.16
CA VAL A 210 8.99 6.55 -10.05
C VAL A 210 7.73 5.69 -10.09
N LEU A 211 7.86 4.36 -10.21
CA LEU A 211 6.71 3.44 -10.21
C LEU A 211 5.97 3.45 -8.86
N SER A 212 6.71 3.50 -7.75
CA SER A 212 6.13 3.58 -6.41
C SER A 212 5.45 4.92 -6.19
N LEU A 213 6.09 6.05 -6.51
CA LEU A 213 5.51 7.38 -6.35
C LEU A 213 4.27 7.56 -7.23
N TYR A 214 4.26 7.02 -8.45
CA TYR A 214 3.06 7.01 -9.30
C TYR A 214 1.86 6.40 -8.56
N GLN A 215 2.03 5.20 -7.98
CA GLN A 215 0.98 4.54 -7.19
C GLN A 215 0.65 5.32 -5.92
N SER A 216 1.66 5.92 -5.26
CA SER A 216 1.43 6.78 -4.10
C SER A 216 0.59 8.01 -4.45
N PHE A 217 0.84 8.67 -5.58
CA PHE A 217 0.04 9.81 -6.04
C PHE A 217 -1.38 9.39 -6.38
N LEU A 218 -1.56 8.30 -7.12
CA LEU A 218 -2.88 7.77 -7.48
C LEU A 218 -3.71 7.44 -6.23
N PHE A 219 -3.22 6.53 -5.39
CA PHE A 219 -3.96 6.04 -4.24
C PHE A 219 -4.00 7.06 -3.10
N GLY A 220 -2.97 7.89 -2.93
CA GLY A 220 -3.00 9.02 -2.00
C GLY A 220 -4.07 10.05 -2.37
N TYR A 221 -4.26 10.34 -3.66
CA TYR A 221 -5.35 11.19 -4.13
C TYR A 221 -6.72 10.53 -3.91
N VAL A 222 -6.87 9.24 -4.21
CA VAL A 222 -8.12 8.51 -3.98
C VAL A 222 -8.48 8.52 -2.50
N PHE A 223 -7.51 8.27 -1.61
CA PHE A 223 -7.71 8.35 -0.17
C PHE A 223 -8.15 9.73 0.27
N TRP A 224 -7.48 10.78 -0.21
CA TRP A 224 -7.82 12.16 0.14
C TRP A 224 -9.24 12.56 -0.30
N LYS A 225 -9.70 12.10 -1.46
CA LYS A 225 -11.00 12.51 -2.02
C LYS A 225 -12.16 11.59 -1.65
N TYR A 226 -11.91 10.31 -1.44
CA TYR A 226 -12.94 9.29 -1.33
C TYR A 226 -12.78 8.38 -0.10
N GLY A 227 -11.80 8.62 0.76
CA GLY A 227 -11.64 7.91 2.03
C GLY A 227 -11.00 6.53 1.92
N LEU A 228 -10.84 5.90 3.10
CA LEU A 228 -10.02 4.70 3.27
C LEU A 228 -10.61 3.46 2.58
N ILE A 229 -11.92 3.25 2.64
CA ILE A 229 -12.52 2.07 1.99
C ILE A 229 -12.35 2.15 0.48
N THR A 230 -12.57 3.33 -0.12
CA THR A 230 -12.43 3.52 -1.57
C THR A 230 -11.02 3.21 -2.04
N VAL A 231 -10.00 3.71 -1.34
CA VAL A 231 -8.61 3.47 -1.75
C VAL A 231 -8.20 2.00 -1.61
N ILE A 232 -8.64 1.32 -0.54
CA ILE A 232 -8.40 -0.12 -0.34
C ILE A 232 -9.00 -0.91 -1.51
N LEU A 233 -10.27 -0.67 -1.83
CA LEU A 233 -10.93 -1.36 -2.94
C LEU A 233 -10.29 -1.04 -4.29
N ALA A 234 -9.92 0.22 -4.53
CA ALA A 234 -9.24 0.62 -5.76
C ALA A 234 -7.91 -0.11 -5.93
N HIS A 235 -7.11 -0.23 -4.87
CA HIS A 235 -5.81 -0.86 -4.93
C HIS A 235 -5.91 -2.39 -5.03
N MET A 236 -6.87 -3.01 -4.35
CA MET A 236 -7.21 -4.43 -4.55
C MET A 236 -7.59 -4.72 -6.01
N LEU A 237 -8.48 -3.90 -6.60
CA LEU A 237 -8.90 -4.04 -8.00
C LEU A 237 -7.76 -3.79 -8.98
N PHE A 238 -6.84 -2.87 -8.66
CA PHE A 238 -5.63 -2.64 -9.45
C PHE A 238 -4.77 -3.91 -9.52
N HIS A 239 -4.51 -4.58 -8.39
CA HIS A 239 -3.75 -5.84 -8.36
C HIS A 239 -4.48 -6.97 -9.11
N LEU A 240 -5.80 -7.09 -8.95
CA LEU A 240 -6.60 -8.07 -9.68
C LEU A 240 -6.52 -7.83 -11.19
N GLY A 241 -6.73 -6.59 -11.63
CA GLY A 241 -6.64 -6.23 -13.04
C GLY A 241 -5.25 -6.47 -13.61
N TRP A 242 -4.20 -6.16 -12.85
CA TRP A 242 -2.83 -6.41 -13.28
C TRP A 242 -2.55 -7.91 -13.43
N ALA A 243 -2.97 -8.73 -12.47
CA ALA A 243 -2.83 -10.18 -12.57
C ALA A 243 -3.56 -10.77 -13.79
N ILE A 244 -4.77 -10.28 -14.09
CA ILE A 244 -5.52 -10.68 -15.30
C ILE A 244 -4.74 -10.33 -16.57
N PHE A 245 -4.21 -9.11 -16.64
CA PHE A 245 -3.41 -8.65 -17.78
C PHE A 245 -2.16 -9.51 -17.98
N GLU A 246 -1.46 -9.87 -16.90
CA GLU A 246 -0.27 -10.73 -16.99
C GLU A 246 -0.59 -12.14 -17.47
N ASN A 247 -1.74 -12.70 -17.09
CA ASN A 247 -2.17 -14.01 -17.55
C ASN A 247 -2.50 -14.01 -19.05
N VAL A 248 -3.20 -12.99 -19.56
CA VAL A 248 -3.51 -12.85 -21.00
C VAL A 248 -2.25 -12.69 -21.84
N LYS A 249 -1.19 -12.06 -21.30
CA LYS A 249 0.08 -11.90 -22.03
C LYS A 249 0.90 -13.20 -22.11
N LYS A 250 0.64 -14.18 -21.24
CA LYS A 250 1.36 -15.46 -21.19
C LYS A 250 0.69 -16.56 -22.03
N SER A 251 -0.59 -16.41 -22.36
CA SER A 251 -1.33 -17.28 -23.30
C SER A 251 -1.06 -16.88 -24.74
#